data_AF-A0AAU5RDP6-F1
#
_entry.id   AF-A0AAU5RDP6-F1
#
_cell.length_a   1.000
_cell.length_b   1.000
_cell.length_c   1.000
_cell.angle_alpha   90.00
_cell.angle_beta   90.00
_cell.angle_gamma   90.00
#
_symmetry.space_group_name_H-M   'P 1'
#
loop_
_entity.id
_entity.type
_entity.pdbx_description
1 polymer ?
#
loop_
_entity_poly.entity_id
_entity_poly.type
_entity_poly.pdbx_seq_one_letter_code
_entity_poly.pdbx_strand_id
1 'polypeptide(L)' 'MLPRLERYLLQDFPFIHLVIGGVGNTTFLIGSVFFLFPRLERVALWLFVVGSLGMFVGTLGEVFVRHARKSRQQTGS' A
#
# COMPACT_ATOMS: atom_id res chain seq x y z
N MET A 1 13.58 4.13 -25.68
CA MET A 1 13.65 5.20 -24.65
C MET A 1 12.83 4.88 -23.38
N LEU A 2 12.55 3.61 -23.05
CA LEU A 2 11.83 3.23 -21.82
C LEU A 2 12.66 2.59 -20.66
N PRO A 3 14.00 2.46 -20.68
CA PRO A 3 14.72 1.81 -19.57
C PRO A 3 14.89 2.68 -18.31
N ARG A 4 14.59 3.99 -18.37
CA ARG A 4 14.69 4.91 -17.21
C ARG A 4 13.46 4.91 -16.31
N LEU A 5 12.27 4.76 -16.88
CA LEU A 5 11.00 4.73 -16.12
C LEU A 5 10.89 3.46 -15.27
N GLU A 6 11.32 2.33 -15.82
CA GLU A 6 11.30 1.05 -15.11
C GLU A 6 12.23 1.05 -13.88
N ARG A 7 13.36 1.76 -13.96
CA ARG A 7 14.33 1.87 -12.86
C ARG A 7 13.83 2.80 -11.76
N TYR A 8 13.14 3.89 -12.12
CA TYR A 8 12.45 4.78 -11.18
C TYR A 8 11.31 4.06 -10.47
N LEU A 9 10.45 3.35 -11.21
CA LEU A 9 9.38 2.56 -10.62
C LEU A 9 9.92 1.48 -9.68
N LEU A 10 10.98 0.75 -10.04
CA LEU A 10 11.54 -0.33 -9.20
C LEU A 10 12.29 0.14 -7.95
N GLN A 11 12.78 1.39 -7.94
CA GLN A 11 13.54 1.96 -6.83
C GLN A 11 12.66 2.78 -5.86
N ASP A 12 11.62 3.45 -6.37
CA ASP A 12 10.65 4.19 -5.54
C ASP A 12 9.44 3.35 -5.12
N PHE A 13 9.14 2.22 -5.77
CA PHE A 13 8.06 1.32 -5.36
C PHE A 13 8.10 0.89 -3.89
N PRO A 14 9.24 0.42 -3.34
CA PRO A 14 9.28 0.00 -1.96
C PRO A 14 8.97 1.15 -1.00
N PHE A 15 9.33 2.39 -1.35
CA PHE A 15 9.01 3.56 -0.53
C PHE A 15 7.52 3.92 -0.61
N ILE A 16 6.94 3.93 -1.81
CA ILE A 16 5.50 4.20 -2.01
C ILE A 16 4.64 3.14 -1.32
N HIS A 17 5.02 1.86 -1.44
CA HIS A 17 4.36 0.77 -0.72
C HIS A 17 4.46 0.94 0.81
N LEU A 18 5.65 1.28 1.32
CA LEU A 18 5.86 1.47 2.76
C LEU A 18 5.07 2.68 3.30
N VAL A 19 5.02 3.78 2.56
CA VAL A 19 4.25 4.98 2.93
C VAL A 19 2.76 4.69 2.86
N ILE A 20 2.25 4.09 1.78
CA ILE A 20 0.83 3.75 1.64
C ILE A 20 0.39 2.73 2.70
N GLY A 21 1.18 1.68 2.92
CA GLY A 21 0.93 0.67 3.94
C GLY A 21 1.01 1.24 5.36
N GLY A 22 1.99 2.10 5.64
CA GLY A 22 2.14 2.78 6.93
C GLY A 22 1.01 3.75 7.23
N VAL A 23 0.62 4.58 6.25
CA VAL A 23 -0.53 5.48 6.35
C VAL A 23 -1.83 4.68 6.51
N GLY A 24 -2.01 3.62 5.73
CA GLY A 24 -3.17 2.72 5.83
C GLY A 24 -3.29 2.09 7.23
N ASN A 25 -2.21 1.53 7.76
CA ASN A 25 -2.16 0.94 9.10
C ASN A 25 -2.44 1.95 10.20
N THR A 26 -1.86 3.15 10.11
CA THR A 26 -2.07 4.21 11.11
C THR A 26 -3.53 4.68 11.09
N THR A 27 -4.09 4.89 9.90
CA THR A 27 -5.48 5.33 9.71
C THR A 27 -6.46 4.26 10.22
N PHE A 28 -6.16 2.99 9.97
CA PHE A 28 -6.94 1.85 10.47
C PHE A 28 -6.93 1.79 11.99
N LEU A 29 -5.75 1.90 12.62
CA LEU A 29 -5.62 1.91 14.07
C LEU A 29 -6.42 3.06 14.71
N ILE A 30 -6.31 4.28 14.15
CA ILE A 30 -7.08 5.44 14.62
C ILE A 30 -8.58 5.21 14.43
N GLY A 31 -8.99 4.67 13.28
CA GLY A 31 -10.39 4.30 13.01
C GLY A 31 -10.92 3.27 14.01
N SER A 32 -10.13 2.25 14.37
CA SER A 32 -10.51 1.26 15.38
C SER A 32 -10.70 1.88 16.77
N VAL A 33 -9.85 2.84 17.17
CA VAL A 33 -10.02 3.57 18.43
C VAL A 33 -11.26 4.45 18.39
N PHE A 34 -11.54 5.13 17.27
CA PHE A 34 -12.72 5.98 17.11
C PHE A 34 -14.02 5.16 17.15
N PHE A 35 -13.98 3.89 16.77
CA PHE A 35 -15.12 2.96 16.83
C PHE A 35 -15.63 2.73 18.27
N LEU A 36 -14.80 2.99 19.29
CA LEU A 36 -15.19 2.89 20.70
C LEU A 36 -16.09 4.05 21.15
N PHE A 37 -16.21 5.11 20.35
CA PHE A 37 -16.97 6.30 20.69
C PHE A 37 -18.18 6.44 19.75
N PRO A 38 -19.43 6.31 20.23
CA PRO A 38 -20.64 6.37 19.40
C PRO A 38 -20.77 7.67 18.60
N ARG A 39 -20.21 8.77 19.13
CA ARG A 39 -20.25 10.09 18.50
C ARG A 39 -19.30 10.22 17.31
N LEU A 40 -18.30 9.35 17.21
CA LEU A 40 -17.28 9.34 16.16
C LEU A 40 -17.44 8.18 15.18
N GLU A 41 -18.49 7.35 15.33
CA GLU A 41 -18.71 6.14 14.53
C GLU A 41 -18.67 6.40 13.01
N ARG A 42 -19.29 7.50 12.56
CA ARG A 42 -19.25 7.90 11.14
C ARG A 42 -17.82 8.20 10.67
N VAL A 43 -17.02 8.87 11.49
CA VAL A 43 -15.62 9.20 11.17
C VAL A 43 -14.77 7.93 11.21
N ALA A 44 -15.00 7.06 12.20
CA ALA A 44 -14.35 5.76 12.34
C ALA A 44 -14.56 4.89 11.09
N LEU A 45 -15.80 4.82 10.58
CA LEU A 45 -16.15 4.09 9.36
C LEU A 45 -15.35 4.61 8.15
N TRP A 46 -15.29 5.92 7.94
CA TRP A 46 -14.54 6.48 6.82
C TRP A 46 -13.03 6.25 6.97
N LEU A 47 -12.46 6.40 8.17
CA LEU A 47 -11.06 6.07 8.45
C LEU A 47 -10.77 4.59 8.19
N PHE A 48 -11.70 3.71 8.54
CA PHE A 48 -11.58 2.28 8.31
C PHE A 48 -11.61 1.93 6.81
N VAL A 49 -12.54 2.52 6.05
CA VAL A 49 -12.63 2.33 4.60
C VAL A 49 -11.38 2.85 3.89
N VAL A 50 -10.94 4.06 4.22
CA VAL A 50 -9.74 4.66 3.60
C VAL A 50 -8.47 3.90 4.01
N GLY A 51 -8.35 3.52 5.28
CA GLY A 51 -7.22 2.76 5.81
C GLY A 51 -7.11 1.37 5.17
N SER A 52 -8.23 0.64 5.06
CA SER A 52 -8.28 -0.68 4.43
C SER A 52 -8.02 -0.61 2.91
N LEU A 53 -8.54 0.42 2.22
CA LEU A 53 -8.27 0.64 0.81
C LEU A 53 -6.78 0.96 0.57
N GLY A 54 -6.18 1.78 1.42
CA GLY A 54 -4.74 2.08 1.39
C GLY A 54 -3.90 0.80 1.54
N MET A 55 -4.20 -0.04 2.53
CA MET A 55 -3.50 -1.33 2.70
C MET A 55 -3.70 -2.27 1.50
N PHE A 56 -4.90 -2.30 0.90
CA PHE A 56 -5.20 -3.11 -0.26
C PHE A 56 -4.37 -2.67 -1.49
N VAL A 57 -4.31 -1.36 -1.75
CA VAL A 57 -3.47 -0.81 -2.82
C VAL A 57 -1.98 -1.09 -2.56
N GLY A 58 -1.54 -0.95 -1.30
CA GLY A 58 -0.18 -1.28 -0.89
C GLY A 58 0.19 -2.74 -1.17
N THR A 59 -0.67 -3.68 -0.80
CA THR A 59 -0.43 -5.13 -1.00
C THR A 59 -0.50 -5.53 -2.47
N LEU A 60 -1.45 -5.00 -3.25
CA LEU A 60 -1.49 -5.20 -4.71
C LEU A 60 -0.20 -4.72 -5.38
N GLY A 61 0.32 -3.58 -4.95
CA GLY A 61 1.60 -3.06 -5.40
C GLY A 61 2.78 -4.02 -5.12
N GLU A 62 2.85 -4.58 -3.91
CA GLU A 62 3.90 -5.55 -3.54
C GLU A 62 3.84 -6.80 -4.43
N VAL A 63 2.64 -7.33 -4.64
CA VAL A 63 2.42 -8.53 -5.48
C VAL A 63 2.86 -8.26 -6.92
N PHE A 64 2.51 -7.10 -7.48
CA PHE A 64 2.90 -6.72 -8.83
C PHE A 64 4.42 -6.61 -8.99
N VAL A 65 5.11 -5.97 -8.03
CA VAL A 65 6.58 -5.86 -8.05
C VAL A 65 7.26 -7.21 -7.86
N ARG A 66 6.78 -8.05 -6.93
CA ARG A 66 7.30 -9.41 -6.77
C ARG A 66 7.17 -10.20 -8.06
N HIS A 67 6.05 -10.08 -8.76
CA HIS A 67 5.84 -10.73 -10.06
C HIS A 67 6.81 -10.20 -11.13
N ALA A 68 6.97 -8.87 -11.23
CA ALA A 68 7.90 -8.24 -12.16
C ALA A 68 9.37 -8.62 -11.89
N ARG A 69 9.80 -8.70 -10.61
CA ARG A 69 11.14 -9.17 -10.23
C ARG A 69 11.36 -10.64 -10.58
N LYS A 70 10.36 -11.50 -10.36
CA LYS A 70 10.46 -12.94 -10.66
C LYS A 70 10.65 -13.21 -12.15
N SER A 71 10.02 -12.42 -13.02
CA SER A 71 10.16 -12.55 -14.47
C SER A 71 11.57 -12.19 -14.97
N ARG A 72 12.26 -11.22 -14.32
CA ARG A 72 13.65 -10.87 -14.65
C ARG A 72 14.69 -11.92 -14.22
N GLN A 73 14.36 -12.80 -13.27
CA GLN A 73 15.30 -13.81 -12.77
C GLN A 73 15.35 -15.08 -13.62
N GLN A 74 14.36 -15.31 -14.49
CA GLN A 74 14.28 -16.52 -15.34
C GLN A 74 14.95 -16.40 -16.71
N THR A 75 15.37 -15.20 -17.13
CA THR A 75 16.08 -14.98 -18.42
C THR A 75 17.61 -14.95 -18.26
N GLY A 76 18.13 -15.27 -17.07
CA GLY A 76 19.55 -15.22 -16.73
C GLY A 76 20.22 -16.56 -16.43
N SER A 77 19.59 -17.69 -16.75
CA SER A 77 20.15 -19.04 -16.58
C SER A 77 20.46 -19.70 -17.91
#